data_AF-A0AAE2VZ66-F1
#
_entry.id   AF-A0AAE2VZ66-F1
#
_cell.length_a   1.000
_cell.length_b   1.000
_cell.length_c   1.000
_cell.angle_alpha   90.00
_cell.angle_beta   90.00
_cell.angle_gamma   90.00
#
_symmetry.space_group_name_H-M   'P 1'
#
loop_
_entity.id
_entity.type
_entity.pdbx_description
1 polymer ?
#
loop_
_entity_poly.entity_id
_entity_poly.type
_entity_poly.pdbx_seq_one_letter_code
_entity_poly.pdbx_strand_id
1 'polypeptide(L)'
;MAEAPTILEGYMSLSAIFANTGLSETERRIILMTNNRLNGCKYCMAAHTTLSQMAGVNGDVIDALRRNTPIADAKLEALRQFAITNNESRDWPSQKQLNALMTAGHMRQSVLEVILGTALKVLSDHTNHAAHTALDDAFEANHQDVVQPVAAEKRVGRQRAYNPNCLPTNPATYAPTADRSGRCC
;
A
#
# COMPACT_ATOMS: atom_id res chain seq x y z
N MET A 1 12.19 13.96 -5.99
CA MET A 1 12.90 12.78 -6.56
C MET A 1 14.13 13.14 -7.38
N ALA A 2 14.10 14.17 -8.25
CA ALA A 2 15.27 14.55 -9.06
C ALA A 2 16.54 14.89 -8.25
N GLU A 3 16.39 15.34 -6.99
CA GLU A 3 17.50 15.54 -6.05
C GLU A 3 18.28 14.26 -5.70
N ALA A 4 17.68 13.08 -5.92
CA ALA A 4 18.33 11.79 -5.76
C ALA A 4 18.06 10.94 -7.02
N PRO A 5 18.96 10.98 -8.03
CA PRO A 5 18.71 10.35 -9.33
C PRO A 5 18.36 8.85 -9.27
N THR A 6 18.92 8.12 -8.31
CA THR A 6 18.69 6.68 -8.15
C THR A 6 17.25 6.33 -7.76
N ILE A 7 16.58 7.14 -6.92
CA ILE A 7 15.15 6.93 -6.60
C ILE A 7 14.27 7.33 -7.78
N LEU A 8 14.66 8.37 -8.54
CA LEU A 8 13.93 8.75 -9.75
C LEU A 8 13.98 7.63 -10.80
N GLU A 9 15.17 7.07 -11.05
CA GLU A 9 15.35 5.92 -11.95
C GLU A 9 14.54 4.71 -11.49
N GLY A 10 14.59 4.39 -10.19
CA GLY A 10 13.81 3.29 -9.61
C GLY A 10 12.30 3.50 -9.77
N TYR A 11 11.79 4.71 -9.51
CA TYR A 11 10.39 5.05 -9.68
C TYR A 11 9.95 4.92 -11.14
N MET A 12 10.71 5.52 -12.07
CA MET A 12 10.38 5.47 -13.51
C MET A 12 10.41 4.04 -14.04
N SER A 13 11.41 3.25 -13.63
CA SER A 13 11.52 1.85 -14.03
C SER A 13 10.37 1.01 -13.51
N LEU A 14 10.04 1.10 -12.23
CA LEU A 14 8.90 0.39 -11.64
C LEU A 14 7.57 0.82 -12.26
N SER A 15 7.40 2.12 -12.55
CA SER A 15 6.21 2.63 -13.24
C SER A 15 6.06 2.03 -14.64
N ALA A 16 7.15 1.98 -15.41
CA ALA A 16 7.15 1.40 -16.75
C ALA A 16 6.89 -0.12 -16.72
N ILE A 17 7.48 -0.84 -15.77
CA ILE A 17 7.25 -2.28 -15.60
C ILE A 17 5.80 -2.53 -15.18
N PHE A 18 5.26 -1.76 -14.24
CA PHE A 18 3.89 -1.91 -13.77
C PHE A 18 2.85 -1.67 -14.89
N ALA A 19 3.12 -0.71 -15.79
CA ALA A 19 2.29 -0.47 -16.97
C ALA A 19 2.24 -1.67 -17.95
N ASN A 20 3.22 -2.57 -17.89
CA ASN A 20 3.33 -3.77 -18.75
C ASN A 20 2.87 -5.06 -18.05
N THR A 21 2.28 -4.97 -16.86
CA THR A 21 1.64 -6.11 -16.18
C THR A 21 0.47 -6.68 -16.99
N GLY A 22 0.04 -7.90 -16.63
CA GLY A 22 -1.13 -8.55 -17.23
C GLY A 22 -2.48 -7.94 -16.81
N LEU A 23 -2.46 -6.95 -15.91
CA LEU A 23 -3.64 -6.22 -15.43
C LEU A 23 -4.13 -5.23 -16.50
N SER A 24 -5.45 -5.07 -16.60
CA SER A 24 -6.04 -3.98 -17.37
C SER A 24 -5.72 -2.61 -16.78
N GLU A 25 -5.92 -1.55 -17.56
CA GLU A 25 -5.73 -0.18 -17.09
C GLU A 25 -6.57 0.11 -15.84
N THR A 26 -7.84 -0.28 -15.83
CA THR A 26 -8.74 -0.12 -14.66
C THR A 26 -8.21 -0.87 -13.43
N GLU A 27 -7.76 -2.12 -13.59
CA GLU A 27 -7.21 -2.92 -12.48
C GLU A 27 -5.93 -2.28 -11.91
N ARG A 28 -5.04 -1.75 -12.77
CA ARG A 28 -3.87 -0.99 -12.32
C ARG A 28 -4.28 0.25 -11.52
N ARG A 29 -5.26 1.02 -11.99
CA ARG A 29 -5.75 2.22 -11.28
C ARG A 29 -6.35 1.88 -9.91
N ILE A 30 -7.08 0.77 -9.80
CA ILE A 30 -7.61 0.27 -8.53
C ILE A 30 -6.49 0.05 -7.50
N ILE A 31 -5.41 -0.63 -7.90
CA ILE A 31 -4.27 -0.92 -7.00
C ILE A 31 -3.61 0.38 -6.56
N LEU A 32 -3.31 1.29 -7.50
CA LEU A 32 -2.61 2.53 -7.21
C LEU A 32 -3.44 3.44 -6.30
N MET A 33 -4.70 3.72 -6.65
CA MET A 33 -5.57 4.59 -5.86
C MET A 33 -5.92 4.01 -4.49
N THR A 34 -6.07 2.69 -4.38
CA THR A 34 -6.28 2.04 -3.08
C THR A 34 -5.09 2.28 -2.15
N ASN A 35 -3.86 2.09 -2.66
CA ASN A 35 -2.65 2.34 -1.88
C ASN A 35 -2.47 3.82 -1.53
N ASN A 36 -2.70 4.75 -2.48
CA ASN A 36 -2.65 6.19 -2.23
C ASN A 36 -3.54 6.59 -1.04
N ARG A 37 -4.77 6.05 -0.99
CA ARG A 37 -5.73 6.30 0.08
C ARG A 37 -5.23 5.74 1.41
N LEU A 38 -4.80 4.47 1.43
CA LEU A 38 -4.32 3.82 2.66
C LEU A 38 -3.03 4.43 3.18
N ASN A 39 -2.16 4.92 2.30
CA ASN A 39 -0.96 5.65 2.68
C ASN A 39 -1.25 7.11 3.05
N GLY A 40 -2.46 7.63 2.82
CA GLY A 40 -2.82 9.01 3.15
C GLY A 40 -2.16 10.07 2.25
N CYS A 41 -1.74 9.73 1.02
CA CYS A 41 -1.09 10.68 0.12
C CYS A 41 -2.11 11.55 -0.64
N LYS A 42 -2.25 12.82 -0.24
CA LYS A 42 -3.16 13.80 -0.88
C LYS A 42 -2.79 14.09 -2.34
N TYR A 43 -1.51 14.42 -2.59
CA TYR A 43 -0.98 14.66 -3.93
C TYR A 43 -1.30 13.47 -4.86
N CYS A 44 -0.98 12.27 -4.41
CA CYS A 44 -1.12 11.06 -5.18
C CYS A 44 -2.59 10.71 -5.44
N MET A 45 -3.48 10.90 -4.45
CA MET A 45 -4.91 10.69 -4.66
C MET A 45 -5.49 11.64 -5.70
N ALA A 46 -5.14 12.94 -5.66
CA ALA A 46 -5.59 13.90 -6.66
C ALA A 46 -5.04 13.56 -8.05
N ALA A 47 -3.71 13.37 -8.18
CA ALA A 47 -3.06 13.04 -9.45
C ALA A 47 -3.63 11.76 -10.09
N HIS A 48 -3.73 10.65 -9.34
CA HIS A 48 -4.25 9.40 -9.88
C HIS A 48 -5.76 9.43 -10.14
N THR A 49 -6.52 10.33 -9.50
CA THR A 49 -7.92 10.57 -9.87
C THR A 49 -8.01 11.21 -11.26
N THR A 50 -7.26 12.30 -11.49
CA THR A 50 -7.19 12.95 -12.82
C THR A 50 -6.75 11.96 -13.88
N LEU A 51 -5.68 11.20 -13.63
CA LEU A 51 -5.19 10.22 -14.61
C LEU A 51 -6.19 9.07 -14.85
N SER A 52 -6.98 8.66 -13.86
CA SER A 52 -8.02 7.63 -14.04
C SER A 52 -9.18 8.15 -14.89
N GLN A 53 -9.58 9.41 -14.69
CA GLN A 53 -10.59 10.08 -15.53
C GLN A 53 -10.10 10.16 -16.98
N MET A 54 -8.85 10.56 -17.20
CA MET A 54 -8.23 10.62 -18.54
C MET A 54 -8.12 9.23 -19.19
N ALA A 55 -7.88 8.19 -18.40
CA ALA A 55 -7.80 6.81 -18.87
C ALA A 55 -9.17 6.16 -19.14
N GLY A 56 -10.28 6.86 -18.92
CA GLY A 56 -11.64 6.34 -19.14
C GLY A 56 -12.09 5.33 -18.09
N VAL A 57 -11.48 5.33 -16.89
CA VAL A 57 -12.00 4.53 -15.77
C VAL A 57 -13.39 5.07 -15.40
N ASN A 58 -14.35 4.16 -15.23
CA ASN A 58 -15.71 4.52 -14.86
C ASN A 58 -15.72 5.38 -13.58
N GLY A 59 -16.46 6.50 -13.61
CA GLY A 59 -16.60 7.43 -12.49
C GLY A 59 -17.02 6.75 -11.19
N ASP A 60 -17.92 5.76 -11.24
CA ASP A 60 -18.37 5.02 -10.06
C ASP A 60 -17.23 4.24 -9.38
N VAL A 61 -16.29 3.71 -10.18
CA VAL A 61 -15.09 3.02 -9.66
C VAL A 61 -14.15 4.02 -9.01
N ILE A 62 -13.91 5.18 -9.65
CA ILE A 62 -13.07 6.26 -9.11
C ILE A 62 -13.63 6.74 -7.77
N ASP A 63 -14.93 7.01 -7.73
CA ASP A 63 -15.66 7.44 -6.55
C ASP A 63 -15.56 6.41 -5.42
N ALA A 64 -15.73 5.13 -5.73
CA ALA A 64 -15.62 4.06 -4.76
C ALA A 64 -14.21 3.97 -4.16
N LEU A 65 -13.17 4.13 -4.99
CA LEU A 65 -11.78 4.15 -4.54
C LEU A 65 -11.48 5.34 -3.63
N ARG A 66 -11.98 6.54 -3.98
CA ARG A 66 -11.81 7.77 -3.18
C ARG A 66 -12.53 7.70 -1.83
N ARG A 67 -13.76 7.16 -1.81
CA ARG A 67 -14.62 7.10 -0.62
C ARG A 67 -14.49 5.82 0.21
N ASN A 68 -13.66 4.87 -0.21
CA ASN A 68 -13.57 3.54 0.39
C ASN A 68 -14.91 2.80 0.45
N THR A 69 -15.71 2.88 -0.62
CA THR A 69 -16.94 2.10 -0.75
C THR A 69 -16.72 0.90 -1.67
N PRO A 70 -17.56 -0.14 -1.61
CA PRO A 70 -17.47 -1.27 -2.52
C PRO A 70 -17.63 -0.85 -3.99
N ILE A 71 -16.89 -1.53 -4.88
CA ILE A 71 -17.08 -1.48 -6.33
C ILE A 71 -18.18 -2.48 -6.71
N ALA A 72 -19.09 -2.11 -7.62
CA ALA A 72 -20.20 -2.97 -8.02
C ALA A 72 -19.75 -4.23 -8.79
N ASP A 73 -18.71 -4.12 -9.60
CA ASP A 73 -18.10 -5.27 -10.28
C ASP A 73 -17.35 -6.15 -9.27
N ALA A 74 -17.78 -7.40 -9.13
CA ALA A 74 -17.25 -8.33 -8.14
C ALA A 74 -15.76 -8.68 -8.36
N LYS A 75 -15.28 -8.71 -9.60
CA LYS A 75 -13.88 -8.99 -9.92
C LYS A 75 -13.00 -7.79 -9.54
N LEU A 76 -13.45 -6.57 -9.82
CA LEU A 76 -12.77 -5.34 -9.44
C LEU A 76 -12.78 -5.13 -7.92
N GLU A 77 -13.89 -5.42 -7.26
CA GLU A 77 -13.99 -5.33 -5.80
C GLU A 77 -13.07 -6.33 -5.10
N ALA A 78 -12.98 -7.57 -5.59
CA ALA A 78 -12.03 -8.55 -5.06
C ALA A 78 -10.58 -8.07 -5.18
N LEU A 79 -10.23 -7.40 -6.28
CA LEU A 79 -8.90 -6.80 -6.46
C LEU A 79 -8.68 -5.65 -5.47
N ARG A 80 -9.66 -4.75 -5.29
CA ARG A 80 -9.59 -3.65 -4.33
C ARG A 80 -9.40 -4.18 -2.90
N GLN A 81 -10.17 -5.18 -2.49
CA GLN A 81 -10.07 -5.81 -1.18
C GLN A 81 -8.73 -6.50 -0.97
N PHE A 82 -8.21 -7.15 -2.01
CA PHE A 82 -6.88 -7.76 -1.94
C PHE A 82 -5.78 -6.70 -1.83
N ALA A 83 -5.86 -5.58 -2.57
CA ALA A 83 -4.92 -4.47 -2.43
C ALA A 83 -4.96 -3.83 -1.02
N ILE A 84 -6.15 -3.71 -0.41
CA ILE A 84 -6.30 -3.29 0.99
C ILE A 84 -5.58 -4.28 1.92
N THR A 85 -5.89 -5.57 1.78
CA THR A 85 -5.25 -6.64 2.56
C THR A 85 -3.73 -6.57 2.43
N ASN A 86 -3.22 -6.44 1.21
CA ASN A 86 -1.80 -6.44 0.93
C ASN A 86 -1.08 -5.27 1.64
N ASN A 87 -1.64 -4.06 1.54
CA ASN A 87 -1.08 -2.87 2.19
C ASN A 87 -1.13 -2.97 3.73
N GLU A 88 -2.30 -3.30 4.29
CA GLU A 88 -2.52 -3.28 5.75
C GLU A 88 -1.80 -4.43 6.46
N SER A 89 -1.74 -5.61 5.84
CA SER A 89 -1.04 -6.78 6.40
C SER A 89 0.46 -6.77 6.16
N ARG A 90 1.01 -5.78 5.44
CA ARG A 90 2.42 -5.75 5.00
C ARG A 90 2.78 -6.99 4.18
N ASP A 91 1.96 -7.29 3.18
CA ASP A 91 2.15 -8.39 2.23
C ASP A 91 2.06 -9.80 2.87
N TRP A 92 1.27 -9.94 3.96
CA TRP A 92 0.97 -11.22 4.62
C TRP A 92 -0.51 -11.62 4.49
N PRO A 93 -1.03 -11.86 3.28
CA PRO A 93 -2.40 -12.31 3.11
C PRO A 93 -2.59 -13.75 3.60
N SER A 94 -3.73 -14.03 4.22
CA SER A 94 -4.13 -15.40 4.56
C SER A 94 -4.47 -16.21 3.30
N GLN A 95 -4.42 -17.54 3.39
CA GLN A 95 -4.85 -18.42 2.30
C GLN A 95 -6.31 -18.16 1.87
N LYS A 96 -7.17 -17.77 2.82
CA LYS A 96 -8.57 -17.40 2.53
C LYS A 96 -8.64 -16.15 1.63
N GLN A 97 -7.82 -15.13 1.89
CA GLN A 97 -7.78 -13.91 1.08
C GLN A 97 -7.20 -14.17 -0.31
N LEU A 98 -6.15 -15.01 -0.41
CA LEU A 98 -5.63 -15.46 -1.71
C LEU A 98 -6.70 -16.22 -2.51
N ASN A 99 -7.39 -17.18 -1.88
CA ASN A 99 -8.44 -17.96 -2.54
C ASN A 99 -9.63 -17.09 -2.99
N ALA A 100 -9.99 -16.07 -2.21
CA ALA A 100 -11.05 -15.14 -2.57
C ALA A 100 -10.72 -14.36 -3.86
N LEU A 101 -9.47 -13.89 -4.00
CA LEU A 101 -9.00 -13.22 -5.20
C LEU A 101 -9.07 -14.16 -6.43
N MET A 102 -8.61 -15.40 -6.29
CA MET A 102 -8.65 -16.41 -7.36
C MET A 102 -10.08 -16.79 -7.75
N THR A 103 -10.99 -16.92 -6.78
CA THR A 103 -12.41 -17.23 -7.03
C THR A 103 -13.09 -16.13 -7.84
N ALA A 104 -12.65 -14.88 -7.68
CA ALA A 104 -13.14 -13.75 -8.47
C ALA A 104 -12.57 -13.69 -9.90
N GLY A 105 -11.73 -14.65 -10.31
CA GLY A 105 -11.21 -14.77 -11.67
C GLY A 105 -9.84 -14.12 -11.90
N HIS A 106 -9.10 -13.82 -10.83
CA HIS A 106 -7.70 -13.37 -10.92
C HIS A 106 -6.72 -14.54 -10.86
N MET A 107 -5.47 -14.31 -11.26
CA MET A 107 -4.42 -15.33 -11.28
C MET A 107 -3.39 -15.12 -10.17
N ARG A 108 -2.59 -16.15 -9.86
CA ARG A 108 -1.44 -16.00 -8.94
C ARG A 108 -0.49 -14.88 -9.36
N GLN A 109 -0.38 -14.62 -10.67
CA GLN A 109 0.32 -13.46 -11.21
C GLN A 109 -0.21 -12.14 -10.65
N SER A 110 -1.53 -11.97 -10.57
CA SER A 110 -2.17 -10.74 -10.06
C SER A 110 -1.77 -10.44 -8.62
N VAL A 111 -1.49 -11.46 -7.80
CA VAL A 111 -0.96 -11.27 -6.43
C VAL A 111 0.39 -10.57 -6.46
N LEU A 112 1.31 -11.03 -7.32
CA LEU A 112 2.65 -10.46 -7.46
C LEU A 112 2.59 -9.05 -8.05
N GLU A 113 1.66 -8.80 -8.97
CA GLU A 113 1.46 -7.49 -9.58
C GLU A 113 0.83 -6.48 -8.60
N VAL A 114 -0.01 -6.93 -7.66
CA VAL A 114 -0.48 -6.10 -6.54
C VAL A 114 0.66 -5.71 -5.60
N ILE A 115 1.58 -6.63 -5.30
CA ILE A 115 2.79 -6.33 -4.51
C ILE A 115 3.65 -5.29 -5.25
N LEU A 116 3.86 -5.47 -6.55
CA LEU A 116 4.60 -4.51 -7.39
C LEU A 116 3.96 -3.11 -7.36
N GLY A 117 2.64 -3.02 -7.56
CA GLY A 117 1.91 -1.75 -7.49
C GLY A 117 1.94 -1.12 -6.10
N THR A 118 1.90 -1.93 -5.05
CA THR A 118 2.02 -1.49 -3.65
C THR A 118 3.41 -0.90 -3.39
N ALA A 119 4.48 -1.58 -3.81
CA ALA A 119 5.86 -1.10 -3.67
C ALA A 119 6.11 0.20 -4.45
N LEU A 120 5.63 0.28 -5.70
CA LEU A 120 5.65 1.51 -6.49
C LEU A 120 4.97 2.65 -5.73
N LYS A 121 3.85 2.36 -5.06
CA LYS A 121 3.14 3.39 -4.34
C LYS A 121 3.76 3.79 -3.02
N VAL A 122 4.38 2.88 -2.28
CA VAL A 122 5.21 3.23 -1.13
C VAL A 122 6.29 4.23 -1.53
N LEU A 123 6.99 3.99 -2.65
CA LEU A 123 8.03 4.90 -3.14
C LEU A 123 7.48 6.31 -3.44
N SER A 124 6.38 6.38 -4.17
CA SER A 124 5.76 7.64 -4.59
C SER A 124 5.08 8.38 -3.43
N ASP A 125 4.27 7.68 -2.64
CA ASP A 125 3.47 8.28 -1.57
C ASP A 125 4.36 8.82 -0.46
N HIS A 126 5.33 8.02 0.01
CA HIS A 126 6.23 8.44 1.07
C HIS A 126 7.16 9.57 0.64
N THR A 127 7.59 9.57 -0.63
CA THR A 127 8.36 10.71 -1.15
C THR A 127 7.53 11.99 -1.11
N ASN A 128 6.24 11.92 -1.49
CA ASN A 128 5.37 13.09 -1.44
C ASN A 128 5.07 13.56 -0.01
N HIS A 129 4.96 12.64 0.95
CA HIS A 129 4.85 13.01 2.36
C HIS A 129 6.10 13.73 2.85
N ALA A 130 7.28 13.16 2.61
CA ALA A 130 8.55 13.69 3.07
C ALA A 130 8.89 15.04 2.43
N ALA A 131 8.54 15.23 1.16
CA ALA A 131 8.79 16.45 0.42
C ALA A 131 7.72 17.53 0.63
N HIS A 132 6.59 17.21 1.28
CA HIS A 132 5.42 18.08 1.36
C HIS A 132 5.01 18.63 -0.01
N THR A 133 5.01 17.76 -1.03
CA THR A 133 4.83 18.18 -2.43
C THR A 133 3.54 18.98 -2.59
N ALA A 134 3.67 20.20 -3.11
CA ALA A 134 2.52 21.02 -3.48
C ALA A 134 1.75 20.35 -4.63
N LEU A 135 0.43 20.51 -4.63
CA LEU A 135 -0.39 19.98 -5.70
C LEU A 135 -0.21 20.84 -6.97
N ASP A 136 -0.03 20.20 -8.11
CA ASP A 136 -0.03 20.89 -9.41
C ASP A 136 -1.45 21.39 -9.75
N ASP A 137 -1.55 22.56 -10.40
CA ASP A 137 -2.80 23.15 -10.88
C ASP A 137 -3.66 22.16 -11.70
N ALA A 138 -3.01 21.28 -12.46
CA ALA A 138 -3.66 20.25 -13.28
C ALA A 138 -4.47 19.22 -12.45
N PHE A 139 -4.20 19.10 -11.15
CA PHE A 139 -4.83 18.14 -10.25
C PHE A 139 -5.76 18.80 -9.21
N GLU A 140 -5.80 20.14 -9.14
CA GLU A 140 -6.58 20.90 -8.16
C GLU A 140 -8.07 20.57 -8.19
N ALA A 141 -8.64 20.33 -9.37
CA ALA A 141 -10.05 19.93 -9.51
C ALA A 141 -10.39 18.62 -8.75
N ASN A 142 -9.37 17.79 -8.47
CA ASN A 142 -9.50 16.53 -7.74
C ASN A 142 -8.90 16.58 -6.33
N HIS A 143 -8.54 17.77 -5.82
CA HIS A 143 -8.11 17.98 -4.44
C HIS A 143 -9.21 17.50 -3.47
N GLN A 144 -8.87 16.51 -2.65
CA GLN A 144 -9.70 16.06 -1.54
C GLN A 144 -8.82 15.71 -0.36
N ASP A 145 -9.35 15.93 0.84
CA ASP A 145 -8.77 15.35 2.04
C ASP A 145 -8.90 13.84 1.96
N VAL A 146 -7.75 13.17 1.82
CA VAL A 146 -7.70 11.72 1.99
C VAL A 146 -8.11 11.45 3.42
N VAL A 147 -9.17 10.65 3.60
CA VAL A 147 -9.53 10.10 4.91
C VAL A 147 -8.30 9.31 5.35
N GLN A 148 -7.52 9.92 6.25
CA GLN A 148 -6.34 9.26 6.80
C GLN A 148 -6.80 7.95 7.43
N PRO A 149 -6.07 6.84 7.26
CA PRO A 149 -6.31 5.70 8.13
C PRO A 149 -6.26 6.24 9.56
N VAL A 150 -7.27 5.91 10.36
CA VAL A 150 -7.18 6.12 11.81
C VAL A 150 -5.87 5.46 12.18
N ALA A 151 -4.89 6.24 12.64
CA ALA A 151 -3.58 5.72 12.98
C ALA A 151 -3.84 4.46 13.78
N ALA A 152 -3.38 3.31 13.29
CA ALA A 152 -3.53 2.07 14.01
C ALA A 152 -2.95 2.35 15.38
N GLU A 153 -3.81 2.56 16.38
CA GLU A 153 -3.39 2.70 17.76
C GLU A 153 -2.47 1.52 17.96
N LYS A 154 -1.20 1.83 18.19
CA LYS A 154 -0.11 0.87 18.25
C LYS A 154 -0.59 -0.35 19.02
N ARG A 155 -1.01 -1.41 18.32
CA ARG A 155 -0.83 -2.77 18.80
C ARG A 155 0.65 -3.06 18.64
N VAL A 156 1.48 -2.28 19.36
CA VAL A 156 2.71 -2.81 19.90
C VAL A 156 2.22 -3.94 20.79
N GLY A 157 2.18 -5.15 20.24
CA GLY A 157 2.33 -6.32 21.08
C GLY A 157 3.58 -6.03 21.90
N ARG A 158 3.40 -5.85 23.21
CA ARG A 158 4.46 -5.44 24.15
C ARG A 158 5.71 -6.26 23.84
N GLN A 159 6.66 -5.67 23.11
CA GLN A 159 7.97 -6.26 22.94
C GLN A 159 8.55 -6.38 24.35
N ARG A 160 9.06 -7.57 24.67
CA ARG A 160 9.71 -7.83 25.95
C ARG A 160 10.79 -6.78 26.16
N ALA A 161 10.80 -6.14 27.31
CA ALA A 161 11.80 -5.13 27.62
C ALA A 161 13.20 -5.79 27.63
N TYR A 162 14.16 -5.13 27.01
CA TYR A 162 15.58 -5.46 27.12
C TYR A 162 15.98 -5.43 28.61
N ASN A 163 16.60 -6.50 29.10
CA ASN A 163 17.09 -6.57 30.47
C ASN A 163 18.59 -6.91 30.47
N PRO A 164 19.47 -5.96 30.84
CA PRO A 164 20.92 -6.18 30.84
C PRO A 164 21.39 -7.21 31.88
N ASN A 165 20.54 -7.60 32.84
CA ASN A 165 20.86 -8.63 33.84
C ASN A 165 20.61 -10.06 33.36
N CYS A 166 20.02 -10.23 32.17
CA CYS A 166 19.89 -11.53 31.54
C CYS A 166 21.13 -11.76 30.68
N LEU A 167 21.99 -12.70 31.04
CA LEU A 167 23.12 -13.08 30.20
C LEU A 167 22.68 -14.22 29.27
N PRO A 168 22.95 -14.15 27.95
CA PRO A 168 22.65 -15.25 27.05
C PRO A 168 23.48 -16.47 27.44
N THR A 169 22.84 -17.62 27.62
CA THR A 169 23.53 -18.90 27.88
C THR A 169 24.23 -19.45 26.63
N ASN A 170 24.00 -18.85 25.47
CA ASN A 170 24.64 -19.17 24.19
C ASN A 170 24.99 -17.88 23.43
N PRO A 171 26.27 -17.63 23.08
CA PRO A 171 26.70 -16.43 22.37
C PRO A 171 26.16 -16.33 20.92
N ALA A 172 25.49 -17.36 20.39
CA ALA A 172 24.95 -17.37 19.02
C ALA A 172 23.45 -16.99 18.91
N THR A 173 22.74 -16.67 20.01
CA THR A 173 21.30 -16.33 19.97
C THR A 173 20.99 -14.91 20.47
N TYR A 174 20.02 -14.29 19.80
CA TYR A 174 19.68 -12.86 19.82
C TYR A 174 19.21 -12.34 21.20
N ALA A 175 19.81 -11.20 21.61
CA ALA A 175 19.48 -10.23 22.66
C ALA A 175 18.79 -10.70 23.97
N PRO A 176 19.31 -10.30 25.14
CA PRO A 176 18.72 -10.67 26.43
C PRO A 176 17.36 -10.02 26.67
N THR A 177 16.32 -10.84 26.87
CA THR A 177 14.95 -10.37 27.12
C THR A 177 14.35 -11.04 28.36
N ALA A 178 13.50 -10.29 29.08
CA ALA A 178 12.78 -10.80 30.25
C ALA A 178 11.27 -10.95 29.97
N ASP A 179 10.61 -11.86 30.67
CA ASP A 179 9.16 -11.95 30.71
C ASP A 179 8.53 -10.81 31.54
N ARG A 180 7.19 -10.82 31.63
CA ARG A 180 6.42 -9.80 32.37
C ARG A 180 6.69 -9.78 33.88
N SER A 181 7.31 -10.83 34.43
CA SER A 181 7.69 -10.94 35.84
C SER A 181 9.16 -10.62 36.10
N GLY A 182 9.90 -10.18 35.07
CA GLY A 182 11.32 -9.87 35.17
C GLY A 182 12.23 -11.10 35.11
N ARG A 183 11.69 -12.29 34.82
CA ARG A 183 12.49 -13.51 34.65
C ARG A 183 13.08 -13.58 33.26
N CYS A 184 14.37 -13.86 33.18
CA CYS A 184 15.07 -14.10 31.90
C CYS A 184 14.45 -15.29 31.18
N CYS A 185 14.26 -15.17 29.86
CA CYS A 185 13.75 -16.23 29.00
C CYS A 185 14.86 -16.86 28.16
#